data_AF-A0A1I4YT02-F1
#
_entry.id   AF-A0A1I4YT02-F1
#
_cell.length_a   1.000
_cell.length_b   1.000
_cell.length_c   1.000
_cell.angle_alpha   90.00
_cell.angle_beta   90.00
_cell.angle_gamma   90.00
#
_symmetry.space_group_name_H-M   'P 1'
#
loop_
_entity.id
_entity.type
_entity.pdbx_description
1 polymer ?
#
loop_
_entity_poly.entity_id
_entity_poly.type
_entity_poly.pdbx_seq_one_letter_code
_entity_poly.pdbx_strand_id
1 'polypeptide(L)' 'MDLQNYLKLKKALIQELREVSSSKEAARRCIDEMGIRDILVPINSSAKKKSKNIAHKDDTK' A
#
# COMPACT_ATOMS: atom_id res chain seq x y z
N MET A 1 6.97 -16.65 -27.94
CA MET A 1 7.25 -15.23 -27.64
C MET A 1 8.44 -14.82 -28.48
N ASP A 2 8.25 -13.89 -29.42
CA ASP A 2 9.30 -13.41 -30.32
C ASP A 2 10.31 -12.51 -29.58
N LEU A 3 11.60 -12.58 -29.95
CA LEU A 3 12.66 -11.81 -29.29
C LEU A 3 12.40 -10.30 -29.38
N GLN A 4 11.83 -9.81 -30.48
CA GLN A 4 11.50 -8.39 -30.60
C GLN A 4 10.36 -7.98 -29.66
N ASN A 5 9.36 -8.85 -29.48
CA ASN A 5 8.27 -8.59 -28.55
C ASN A 5 8.77 -8.56 -27.11
N TYR A 6 9.71 -9.44 -26.74
CA TYR A 6 10.36 -9.40 -25.44
C TYR A 6 11.12 -8.08 -25.21
N LEU A 7 11.90 -7.61 -26.19
CA LEU A 7 12.65 -6.36 -26.07
C LEU A 7 11.74 -5.12 -25.97
N LYS A 8 10.62 -5.11 -26.71
CA LYS A 8 9.61 -4.05 -26.61
C LYS A 8 8.97 -4.03 -25.22
N LEU A 9 8.56 -5.19 -24.72
CA LEU A 9 7.99 -5.33 -23.39
C LEU A 9 8.99 -4.89 -22.30
N LYS A 10 10.24 -5.34 -22.41
CA LYS A 10 11.31 -4.95 -21.47
C LYS A 10 11.52 -3.44 -21.43
N LYS A 11 11.53 -2.76 -22.58
CA LYS A 11 11.68 -1.30 -22.64
C LYS A 11 10.51 -0.58 -21.99
N ALA A 12 9.28 -1.02 -22.27
CA ALA A 12 8.07 -0.44 -21.67
C ALA A 12 8.09 -0.52 -20.15
N LEU A 13 8.40 -1.71 -19.60
CA LEU A 13 8.48 -1.92 -18.15
C LEU A 13 9.56 -1.06 -17.48
N ILE A 14 10.72 -0.88 -18.13
CA ILE A 14 11.79 -0.02 -17.60
C ILE A 14 11.36 1.45 -17.57
N GLN A 15 10.63 1.90 -18.60
CA GLN A 15 10.14 3.27 -18.67
C GLN A 15 9.12 3.54 -17.56
N GLU A 16 8.12 2.65 -17.43
CA GLU A 16 7.10 2.74 -16.40
C GLU A 16 7.74 2.74 -14.99
N LEU A 17 8.71 1.86 -14.75
CA LEU A 17 9.45 1.82 -13.48
C LEU A 17 10.16 3.15 -13.17
N ARG A 18 10.75 3.81 -14.17
CA ARG A 18 11.40 5.12 -13.98
C ARG A 18 10.39 6.20 -13.64
N GLU A 19 9.24 6.23 -14.30
CA GLU A 19 8.17 7.20 -14.04
C GLU A 19 7.62 7.04 -12.61
N VAL A 20 7.36 5.79 -12.20
CA VAL A 20 6.90 5.43 -10.85
C VAL A 20 7.95 5.77 -9.79
N SER A 21 9.23 5.55 -10.08
CA SER A 21 10.33 5.84 -9.15
C SER A 21 10.70 7.32 -9.07
N SER A 22 10.20 8.15 -9.99
CA SER A 22 10.57 9.57 -10.07
C SER A 22 10.03 10.39 -8.91
N SER A 23 8.92 9.99 -8.28
CA SER A 23 8.33 10.70 -7.15
C SER A 23 7.42 9.79 -6.32
N LYS A 24 7.28 10.11 -5.03
CA LYS A 24 6.38 9.38 -4.11
C LYS A 24 4.92 9.47 -4.55
N GLU A 25 4.53 10.59 -5.13
CA GLU A 25 3.20 10.87 -5.67
C GLU A 25 2.92 10.06 -6.95
N ALA A 26 3.94 9.84 -7.79
CA ALA A 26 3.84 8.96 -8.95
C ALA A 26 3.66 7.50 -8.53
N ALA A 27 4.45 7.04 -7.56
CA ALA A 27 4.31 5.70 -7.01
C ALA A 27 2.94 5.44 -6.37
N ARG A 28 2.40 6.42 -5.63
CA ARG A 28 1.04 6.32 -5.05
C ARG A 28 -0.04 6.16 -6.12
N ARG A 29 0.02 6.94 -7.21
CA ARG A 29 -0.93 6.84 -8.32
C ARG A 29 -0.88 5.48 -9.01
N CYS A 30 0.33 4.98 -9.28
CA CYS A 30 0.53 3.67 -9.89
C CYS A 30 -0.05 2.52 -9.02
N ILE A 31 0.17 2.57 -7.70
CA ILE A 31 -0.42 1.60 -6.76
C ILE A 31 -1.96 1.65 -6.78
N ASP A 32 -2.53 2.84 -6.95
CA ASP A 32 -3.98 3.05 -6.99
C ASP A 32 -4.59 2.57 -8.32
N GLU A 33 -3.95 2.86 -9.44
CA GLU A 33 -4.34 2.38 -10.77
C GLU A 33 -4.26 0.86 -10.89
N MET A 34 -3.26 0.22 -10.29
CA MET A 34 -3.15 -1.24 -10.25
C MET A 34 -4.15 -1.90 -9.27
N GLY A 35 -4.89 -1.13 -8.48
CA GLY A 35 -5.82 -1.66 -7.48
C GLY A 35 -5.15 -2.41 -6.32
N ILE A 36 -3.83 -2.27 -6.16
CA ILE A 36 -3.06 -2.99 -5.12
C ILE A 36 -3.47 -2.52 -3.72
N ARG A 37 -3.92 -1.27 -3.57
CA ARG A 37 -4.36 -0.72 -2.29
C ARG A 37 -5.50 -1.52 -1.65
N ASP A 38 -6.42 -2.06 -2.46
CA ASP A 38 -7.57 -2.81 -1.96
C ASP A 38 -7.20 -4.23 -1.52
N ILE A 39 -6.11 -4.77 -2.06
CA ILE A 39 -5.58 -6.10 -1.76
C ILE A 39 -4.58 -6.04 -0.60
N LEU A 40 -4.13 -4.85 -0.22
CA LEU A 40 -3.15 -4.64 0.84
C LEU A 40 -3.76 -4.98 2.20
N VAL A 41 -3.58 -6.23 2.62
CA VAL A 41 -3.92 -6.66 3.99
C VAL A 41 -2.98 -5.97 4.97
N PRO A 42 -3.48 -5.20 5.95
CA PRO A 42 -2.62 -4.60 6.95
C PRO A 42 -1.87 -5.69 7.73
N ILE A 43 -0.55 -5.73 7.58
CA ILE A 43 0.34 -6.69 8.25
C ILE A 43 0.27 -6.54 9.79
N ASN A 44 -0.22 -5.40 10.29
CA ASN A 44 -0.45 -5.12 11.70
C ASN A 44 -1.94 -4.89 12.02
N SER A 45 -2.85 -5.71 11.50
CA SER A 45 -4.26 -5.73 11.94
C SER A 45 -4.46 -6.28 13.36
N SER A 46 -3.43 -6.27 14.21
CA SER A 46 -3.63 -6.28 15.66
C SER A 46 -4.32 -4.97 16.01
N ALA A 47 -5.64 -5.02 16.03
CA ALA A 47 -6.50 -3.99 16.54
C ALA A 47 -5.91 -3.50 17.87
N LYS A 48 -5.32 -2.30 17.89
CA LYS A 48 -5.18 -1.53 19.12
C LYS A 48 -6.61 -1.16 19.54
N LYS A 49 -7.34 -2.12 20.10
CA LYS A 49 -8.48 -1.86 20.95
C LYS A 49 -7.93 -0.93 22.03
N LYS A 50 -8.23 0.36 21.93
CA LYS A 50 -8.10 1.26 23.06
C LYS A 50 -9.00 0.67 24.14
N SER A 51 -8.42 -0.08 25.06
CA SER A 51 -9.07 -0.43 26.30
C SER A 51 -9.44 0.89 26.96
N LYS A 52 -10.73 1.25 26.93
CA LYS A 52 -11.23 2.31 27.79
C LYS A 52 -11.02 1.81 29.21
N ASN A 53 -9.99 2.32 29.86
CA ASN A 53 -9.79 2.13 31.29
C ASN A 53 -10.91 2.93 31.97
N ILE A 54 -12.05 2.28 32.22
CA ILE A 54 -13.15 2.85 33.00
C ILE A 54 -12.67 2.77 34.44
N ALA A 55 -12.06 3.85 34.92
CA ALA A 55 -11.81 4.03 36.33
C ALA A 55 -13.18 4.13 37.04
N HIS A 56 -13.61 3.03 37.66
CA HIS A 56 -14.73 3.05 38.60
C HIS A 56 -14.18 3.64 39.90
N LYS A 57 -14.31 4.96 40.06
CA LYS A 57 -14.34 5.57 41.38
C LYS A 57 -15.81 5.69 41.76
N ASP A 58 -16.27 4.82 42.64
CA ASP A 58 -17.45 5.10 43.43
C ASP A 58 -17.08 4.86 44.90
N ASP A 59 -16.62 5.96 45.50
CA ASP A 59 -16.67 6.21 46.93
C ASP A 59 -18.11 5.96 47.42
N THR A 60 -18.33 4.95 48.26
CA THR A 60 -19.56 4.87 49.06
C THR A 60 -19.20 4.91 50.53
N LYS A 61 -19.68 6.00 51.13
CA LYS A 61 -19.61 6.41 52.52
C LYS A 61 -20.51 5.55 53.41
#